data_AF-A0A946ARJ7-F1
#
_entry.id   AF-A0A946ARJ7-F1
#
_cell.length_a   1.000
_cell.length_b   1.000
_cell.length_c   1.000
_cell.angle_alpha   90.00
_cell.angle_beta   90.00
_cell.angle_gamma   90.00
#
_symmetry.space_group_name_H-M   'P 1'
#
loop_
_entity.id
_entity.type
_entity.pdbx_description
1 polymer ?
#
loop_
_entity_poly.entity_id
_entity_poly.type
_entity_poly.pdbx_seq_one_letter_code
_entity_poly.pdbx_strand_id
1 'polypeptide(L)'
;MIDWQQTHEISMAIQTAEMRLSHASMAETFFATCNLINIARGQSIVTIVPVPDDAITNCPLAVSTIGQVNIKLNKRHMDINAVLPRVAFDRLIRHIRQASPRPAVLKVDINEALAVSVDGDLSIDKEMTLDITDITVTIPIR
;
A
#
# COMPACT_ATOMS: atom_id res chain seq x y z
N MET A 1 2.04 -10.21 29.72
CA MET A 1 0.93 -10.62 28.85
C MET A 1 0.98 -9.68 27.67
N ILE A 2 1.17 -10.19 26.45
CA ILE A 2 1.20 -9.33 25.26
C ILE A 2 -0.26 -8.96 24.97
N ASP A 3 -0.56 -7.67 24.99
CA ASP A 3 -1.88 -7.15 24.64
C ASP A 3 -1.93 -6.99 23.11
N TRP A 4 -2.88 -7.67 22.48
CA TRP A 4 -3.03 -7.72 21.03
C TRP A 4 -4.16 -6.81 20.59
N GLN A 5 -3.83 -5.81 19.80
CA GLN A 5 -4.78 -4.86 19.22
C GLN A 5 -5.14 -5.28 17.80
N GLN A 6 -6.40 -5.08 17.43
CA GLN A 6 -6.87 -5.35 16.07
C GLN A 6 -6.79 -4.05 15.27
N THR A 7 -6.12 -4.07 14.12
CA THR A 7 -6.03 -2.92 13.20
C THR A 7 -6.44 -3.31 11.79
N HIS A 8 -7.21 -2.45 11.14
CA HIS A 8 -7.54 -2.53 9.71
C HIS A 8 -6.66 -1.61 8.86
N GLU A 9 -5.62 -1.04 9.45
CA GLU A 9 -4.77 -0.03 8.85
C GLU A 9 -3.31 -0.48 8.86
N ILE A 10 -2.65 -0.32 7.72
CA ILE A 10 -1.19 -0.40 7.59
C ILE A 10 -0.67 0.98 7.20
N SER A 11 0.06 1.61 8.13
CA SER A 11 0.65 2.94 7.95
C SER A 11 2.15 2.83 7.70
N MET A 12 2.65 3.54 6.70
CA MET A 12 4.05 3.44 6.28
C MET A 12 4.60 4.77 5.74
N ALA A 13 5.87 5.05 6.01
CA ALA A 13 6.58 6.22 5.49
C ALA A 13 7.34 5.85 4.21
N ILE A 14 7.14 6.60 3.13
CA ILE A 14 7.80 6.38 1.84
C ILE A 14 9.28 6.76 1.96
N GLN A 15 10.19 5.80 1.78
CA GLN A 15 11.63 6.03 1.74
C GLN A 15 12.11 6.40 0.34
N THR A 16 11.70 5.61 -0.67
CA THR A 16 11.96 5.90 -2.07
C THR A 16 10.68 5.74 -2.86
N ALA A 17 10.54 6.55 -3.91
CA ALA A 17 9.43 6.49 -4.84
C ALA A 17 9.97 6.66 -6.25
N GLU A 18 9.62 5.73 -7.14
CA GLU A 18 10.12 5.64 -8.50
C GLU A 18 8.96 5.36 -9.45
N MET A 19 9.03 5.90 -10.66
CA MET A 19 8.17 5.50 -11.75
C MET A 19 8.91 4.52 -12.64
N ARG A 20 8.38 3.31 -12.77
CA ARG A 20 8.91 2.27 -13.66
C ARG A 20 8.13 2.30 -14.98
N LEU A 21 8.87 2.31 -16.08
CA LEU A 21 8.34 2.35 -17.44
C LEU A 21 8.73 1.06 -18.18
N SER A 22 7.77 0.18 -18.38
CA SER A 22 7.95 -1.01 -19.22
C SER A 22 7.59 -0.67 -20.66
N HIS A 23 8.60 -0.55 -21.51
CA HIS A 23 8.42 -0.10 -22.90
C HIS A 23 7.80 -1.18 -23.81
N ALA A 24 7.99 -2.46 -23.48
CA ALA A 24 7.39 -3.56 -24.24
C ALA A 24 5.86 -3.63 -24.05
N SER A 25 5.38 -3.31 -22.85
CA SER A 25 3.95 -3.31 -22.51
C SER A 25 3.35 -1.90 -22.44
N MET A 26 4.15 -0.85 -22.71
CA MET A 26 3.84 0.56 -22.44
C MET A 26 3.19 0.78 -21.06
N ALA A 27 3.62 0.00 -20.07
CA ALA A 27 3.02 0.01 -18.74
C ALA A 27 3.81 0.92 -17.81
N GLU A 28 3.09 1.80 -17.13
CA GLU A 28 3.61 2.65 -16.06
C GLU A 28 3.34 1.97 -14.72
N THR A 29 4.26 2.12 -13.78
CA THR A 29 4.10 1.55 -12.44
C THR A 29 4.74 2.48 -11.43
N PHE A 30 3.98 2.85 -10.41
CA PHE A 30 4.53 3.50 -9.24
C PHE A 30 5.12 2.43 -8.34
N PHE A 31 6.39 2.58 -8.01
CA PHE A 31 7.12 1.68 -7.12
C PHE A 31 7.65 2.47 -5.94
N ALA A 32 7.36 2.04 -4.72
CA ALA A 32 7.89 2.65 -3.52
C ALA A 32 8.44 1.62 -2.54
N THR A 33 9.53 2.00 -1.89
CA THR A 33 9.98 1.32 -0.67
C THR A 33 9.52 2.15 0.51
N CYS A 34 8.91 1.49 1.50
CA CYS A 34 8.32 2.14 2.65
C CYS A 34 8.83 1.51 3.94
N ASN A 35 8.98 2.31 4.99
CA ASN A 35 9.14 1.79 6.35
C ASN A 35 7.76 1.68 6.99
N LEU A 36 7.45 0.52 7.56
CA LEU A 36 6.22 0.35 8.33
C LEU A 36 6.30 1.18 9.62
N ILE A 37 5.21 1.89 9.94
CA ILE A 37 5.12 2.78 11.10
C ILE A 37 4.43 2.06 12.26
N ASN A 38 3.28 1.47 12.01
CA ASN A 38 2.45 0.84 13.05
C ASN A 38 2.67 -0.67 13.18
N ILE A 39 3.54 -1.26 12.34
CA ILE A 39 3.88 -2.68 12.38
C ILE A 39 5.40 -2.84 12.34
N ALA A 40 5.97 -3.50 13.34
CA ALA A 40 7.41 -3.73 13.55
C ALA A 40 8.00 -4.82 12.61
N ARG A 41 7.60 -4.82 11.33
CA ARG A 41 8.11 -5.76 10.31
C ARG A 41 9.25 -5.18 9.46
N GLY A 42 9.64 -3.94 9.73
CA GLY A 42 10.67 -3.24 8.96
C GLY A 42 10.09 -2.53 7.75
N GLN A 43 10.13 -3.16 6.58
CA GLN A 43 9.85 -2.51 5.30
C GLN A 43 8.64 -3.09 4.57
N SER A 44 8.06 -2.30 3.68
CA SER A 44 7.08 -2.75 2.71
C SER A 44 7.48 -2.26 1.31
N ILE A 45 7.18 -3.10 0.32
CA ILE A 45 7.31 -2.75 -1.08
C ILE A 45 5.91 -2.48 -1.60
N VAL A 46 5.70 -1.30 -2.16
CA VAL A 46 4.41 -0.88 -2.71
C VAL A 46 4.55 -0.77 -4.22
N THR A 47 3.65 -1.43 -4.93
CA THR A 47 3.52 -1.38 -6.38
C THR A 47 2.11 -0.94 -6.71
N ILE A 48 1.95 0.18 -7.41
CA ILE A 48 0.65 0.67 -7.89
C ILE A 48 0.68 0.75 -9.41
N VAL A 49 -0.31 0.16 -10.06
CA VAL A 49 -0.46 0.22 -11.52
C VAL A 49 -1.73 0.99 -11.91
N PRO A 50 -1.69 1.81 -12.96
CA PRO A 50 -2.88 2.45 -13.48
C PRO A 50 -3.74 1.43 -14.24
N VAL A 51 -5.05 1.52 -14.08
CA VAL A 51 -6.03 0.81 -14.91
C VAL A 51 -6.93 1.82 -15.64
N PRO A 52 -7.55 1.46 -16.78
CA PRO A 52 -8.52 2.33 -17.44
C PRO A 52 -9.62 2.74 -16.47
N ASP A 53 -10.05 4.00 -16.50
CA ASP A 53 -11.01 4.52 -15.51
C ASP A 53 -12.35 3.75 -15.52
N ASP A 54 -12.75 3.20 -16.67
CA ASP A 54 -13.96 2.40 -16.85
C ASP A 54 -13.83 0.95 -16.33
N ALA A 55 -12.62 0.50 -16.00
CA ALA A 55 -12.38 -0.88 -15.57
C ALA A 55 -12.79 -1.12 -14.11
N ILE A 56 -12.81 -0.07 -13.28
CA ILE A 56 -13.14 -0.17 -11.85
C ILE A 56 -14.66 -0.05 -11.64
N THR A 57 -15.37 0.69 -12.50
CA THR A 57 -16.82 0.92 -12.43
C THR A 57 -17.65 -0.22 -13.03
N ASN A 58 -17.09 -1.07 -13.90
CA ASN A 58 -17.82 -2.11 -14.63
C ASN A 58 -17.73 -3.53 -14.02
N CYS A 59 -17.25 -3.70 -12.79
CA CYS A 59 -17.32 -5.00 -12.09
C CYS A 59 -18.69 -5.18 -11.43
N PRO A 60 -19.59 -6.07 -11.94
CA PRO A 60 -20.99 -6.13 -11.49
C PRO A 60 -21.19 -6.88 -10.16
N LEU A 61 -20.12 -7.20 -9.43
CA LEU A 61 -20.15 -8.04 -8.23
C LEU A 61 -19.19 -7.46 -7.17
N ALA A 62 -19.71 -6.54 -6.37
CA ALA A 62 -19.41 -6.29 -4.95
C ALA A 62 -18.06 -6.77 -4.36
N VAL A 63 -16.94 -6.43 -4.97
CA VAL A 63 -15.61 -6.50 -4.35
C VAL A 63 -14.87 -5.22 -4.74
N SER A 64 -15.07 -4.18 -3.92
CA SER A 64 -14.39 -2.88 -4.00
C SER A 64 -12.92 -2.99 -3.56
N THR A 65 -12.22 -3.99 -4.06
CA THR A 65 -10.84 -4.25 -3.70
C THR A 65 -9.96 -3.59 -4.74
N ILE A 66 -9.14 -2.64 -4.30
CA ILE A 66 -8.21 -1.91 -5.18
C ILE A 66 -6.80 -2.52 -5.15
N GLY A 67 -6.63 -3.70 -4.57
CA GLY A 67 -5.34 -4.38 -4.48
C GLY A 67 -5.24 -5.40 -3.37
N GLN A 68 -4.04 -5.90 -3.11
CA GLN A 68 -3.76 -6.89 -2.08
C GLN A 68 -2.47 -6.61 -1.32
N VAL A 69 -2.50 -6.90 -0.03
CA VAL A 69 -1.32 -6.97 0.85
C VAL A 69 -0.96 -8.42 1.04
N ASN A 70 0.28 -8.78 0.73
CA ASN A 70 0.81 -10.13 0.95
C ASN A 70 1.83 -10.12 2.08
N ILE A 71 1.56 -10.91 3.11
CA ILE A 71 2.39 -11.02 4.32
C ILE A 71 2.92 -12.45 4.41
N LYS A 72 4.20 -12.62 4.10
CA LYS A 72 4.88 -13.94 4.04
C LYS A 72 5.66 -14.22 5.31
N LEU A 73 5.34 -15.31 6.03
CA LEU A 73 5.92 -15.66 7.33
C LEU A 73 7.45 -15.49 7.39
N ASN A 74 8.15 -15.97 6.36
CA ASN A 74 9.62 -16.06 6.33
C ASN A 74 10.31 -14.84 5.71
N LYS A 75 9.57 -13.79 5.35
CA LYS A 75 10.14 -12.55 4.82
C LYS A 75 9.86 -11.40 5.77
N ARG A 76 10.84 -10.52 5.95
CA ARG A 76 10.65 -9.31 6.75
C ARG A 76 9.74 -8.30 6.05
N HIS A 77 9.81 -8.17 4.72
CA HIS A 77 8.98 -7.20 4.00
C HIS A 77 7.56 -7.69 3.69
N MET A 78 6.61 -6.76 3.67
CA MET A 78 5.27 -6.94 3.10
C MET A 78 5.24 -6.49 1.64
N ASP A 79 4.54 -7.24 0.78
CA ASP A 79 4.35 -6.89 -0.63
C ASP A 79 2.93 -6.33 -0.81
N ILE A 80 2.82 -5.05 -1.16
CA ILE A 80 1.55 -4.34 -1.37
C ILE A 80 1.41 -4.06 -2.86
N ASN A 81 0.37 -4.62 -3.48
CA ASN A 81 0.09 -4.44 -4.90
C ASN A 81 -1.29 -3.82 -5.05
N ALA A 82 -1.39 -2.70 -5.74
CA ALA A 82 -2.65 -2.00 -5.92
C ALA A 82 -2.84 -1.51 -7.34
N VAL A 83 -4.09 -1.21 -7.65
CA VAL A 83 -4.54 -0.62 -8.89
C VAL A 83 -5.23 0.70 -8.57
N LEU A 84 -5.01 1.70 -9.40
CA LEU A 84 -5.73 2.97 -9.34
C LEU A 84 -6.32 3.31 -10.70
N PRO A 85 -7.49 3.98 -10.76
CA PRO A 85 -7.93 4.60 -12.00
C PRO A 85 -6.83 5.50 -12.55
N ARG A 86 -6.66 5.56 -13.87
CA ARG A 86 -5.64 6.36 -14.54
C ARG A 86 -5.60 7.80 -14.03
N VAL A 87 -6.76 8.43 -13.86
CA VAL A 87 -6.86 9.81 -13.34
C VAL A 87 -6.30 9.94 -11.92
N ALA A 88 -6.57 8.96 -11.05
CA ALA A 88 -6.06 8.95 -9.67
C ALA A 88 -4.56 8.69 -9.63
N PHE A 89 -4.07 7.77 -10.48
CA PHE A 89 -2.65 7.48 -10.62
C PHE A 89 -1.86 8.71 -11.10
N ASP A 90 -2.32 9.38 -12.15
CA ASP A 90 -1.66 10.59 -12.68
C ASP A 90 -1.62 11.72 -11.62
N ARG A 91 -2.68 11.85 -10.81
CA ARG A 91 -2.71 12.78 -9.67
C ARG A 91 -1.68 12.40 -8.61
N LEU A 92 -1.57 11.12 -8.23
CA LEU A 92 -0.57 10.65 -7.28
C LEU A 92 0.84 11.02 -7.75
N ILE A 93 1.19 10.65 -8.98
CA ILE A 93 2.50 10.94 -9.56
C ILE A 93 2.78 12.45 -9.59
N ARG A 94 1.80 13.28 -9.95
CA ARG A 94 1.96 14.73 -9.97
C ARG A 94 2.31 15.31 -8.59
N HIS A 95 1.66 14.84 -7.53
CA HIS A 95 1.85 15.40 -6.19
C HIS A 95 3.08 14.82 -5.49
N ILE A 96 3.35 13.53 -5.65
CA ILE A 96 4.46 12.88 -4.95
C ILE A 96 5.84 13.34 -5.41
N ARG A 97 5.92 13.91 -6.62
CA ARG A 97 7.13 14.53 -7.17
C ARG A 97 7.50 15.86 -6.52
N GLN A 98 6.62 16.45 -5.71
CA GLN A 98 6.89 17.73 -5.07
C GLN A 98 7.93 17.54 -3.95
N ALA A 99 8.94 18.39 -3.92
CA ALA A 99 9.92 18.39 -2.85
C ALA A 99 9.21 18.72 -1.52
N SER A 100 9.31 17.82 -0.56
CA SER A 100 8.72 17.96 0.76
C SER A 100 9.81 17.81 1.83
N PRO A 101 9.76 18.60 2.93
CA PRO A 101 10.71 18.47 4.03
C PRO A 101 10.53 17.17 4.83
N ARG A 102 9.39 16.49 4.67
CA ARG A 102 9.07 15.23 5.35
C ARG A 102 8.68 14.14 4.34
N PRO A 103 9.00 12.87 4.63
CA PRO A 103 8.50 11.75 3.83
C PRO A 103 6.98 11.78 3.70
N ALA A 104 6.47 11.46 2.51
CA ALA A 104 5.05 11.18 2.34
C ALA A 104 4.69 9.89 3.11
N VAL A 105 3.48 9.86 3.66
CA VAL A 105 2.95 8.70 4.38
C VAL A 105 1.93 8.02 3.49
N LEU A 106 2.07 6.71 3.32
CA LEU A 106 1.08 5.86 2.69
C LEU A 106 0.31 5.12 3.78
N LYS A 107 -1.01 5.14 3.67
CA LYS A 107 -1.92 4.37 4.50
C LYS A 107 -2.69 3.42 3.60
N VAL A 108 -2.77 2.15 4.01
CA VAL A 108 -3.51 1.09 3.32
C VAL A 108 -4.55 0.54 4.28
N ASP A 109 -5.83 0.66 3.92
CA ASP A 109 -6.93 0.06 4.65
C ASP A 109 -7.22 -1.33 4.08
N ILE A 110 -7.45 -2.30 4.96
CA ILE A 110 -7.59 -3.73 4.63
C ILE A 110 -8.92 -4.32 5.13
N ASN A 111 -9.43 -5.30 4.39
CA ASN A 111 -10.72 -5.93 4.64
C ASN A 111 -10.79 -6.73 5.96
N GLU A 112 -9.66 -7.30 6.39
CA GLU A 112 -9.54 -8.14 7.58
C GLU A 112 -8.59 -7.50 8.60
N ALA A 113 -8.89 -7.67 9.89
CA ALA A 113 -8.07 -7.10 10.95
C ALA A 113 -6.76 -7.87 11.11
N LEU A 114 -5.68 -7.12 11.33
CA LEU A 114 -4.39 -7.64 11.77
C LEU A 114 -4.27 -7.53 13.28
N ALA A 115 -3.80 -8.60 13.92
CA ALA A 115 -3.45 -8.61 15.32
C ALA A 115 -2.03 -8.07 15.51
N VAL A 116 -1.90 -6.91 16.15
CA VAL A 116 -0.64 -6.20 16.36
C VAL A 116 -0.44 -5.92 17.86
N SER A 117 0.77 -6.15 18.38
CA SER A 117 1.09 -5.84 19.78
C SER A 117 1.22 -4.33 20.01
N VAL A 118 1.26 -3.91 21.27
CA VAL A 118 1.56 -2.52 21.64
C VAL A 118 2.92 -2.06 21.10
N ASP A 119 3.89 -2.97 20.97
CA ASP A 119 5.22 -2.71 20.42
C ASP A 119 5.26 -2.78 18.88
N GLY A 120 4.12 -3.07 18.24
CA GLY A 120 3.98 -3.17 16.79
C GLY A 120 4.24 -4.56 16.23
N ASP A 121 4.50 -5.58 17.05
CA ASP A 121 4.73 -6.94 16.55
C ASP A 121 3.46 -7.48 15.89
N LEU A 122 3.60 -8.08 14.72
CA LEU A 122 2.48 -8.67 13.99
C LEU A 122 2.32 -10.15 14.36
N SER A 123 1.14 -10.54 14.85
CA SER A 123 0.81 -11.95 15.07
C SER A 123 0.23 -12.57 13.79
N ILE A 124 0.98 -13.50 13.20
CA ILE A 124 0.52 -14.34 12.10
C ILE A 124 0.96 -15.79 12.29
N ASP A 125 0.04 -16.74 12.11
CA ASP A 125 0.34 -18.18 12.22
C ASP A 125 0.62 -18.82 10.84
N LYS A 126 0.25 -18.13 9.77
CA LYS A 126 0.41 -18.56 8.38
C LYS A 126 0.58 -17.35 7.46
N GLU A 127 1.04 -17.59 6.24
CA GLU A 127 1.02 -16.56 5.20
C GLU A 127 -0.42 -16.11 4.93
N MET A 128 -0.58 -14.81 4.69
CA MET A 128 -1.88 -14.19 4.47
C MET A 128 -1.85 -13.21 3.32
N THR A 129 -2.97 -13.14 2.62
CA THR A 129 -3.26 -12.17 1.57
C THR A 129 -4.52 -11.46 1.98
N LEU A 130 -4.45 -10.13 2.07
CA LEU A 130 -5.53 -9.27 2.56
C LEU A 130 -5.92 -8.34 1.42
N ASP A 131 -7.22 -8.14 1.24
CA ASP A 131 -7.73 -7.25 0.22
C ASP A 131 -7.66 -5.79 0.69
N ILE A 132 -7.18 -4.91 -0.19
CA ILE A 132 -7.08 -3.48 0.06
C ILE A 132 -8.42 -2.83 -0.26
N THR A 133 -9.00 -2.16 0.74
CA THR A 133 -10.26 -1.43 0.60
C THR A 133 -10.05 0.03 0.23
N ASP A 134 -8.95 0.65 0.69
CA ASP A 134 -8.56 2.01 0.30
C ASP A 134 -7.04 2.26 0.43
N ILE A 135 -6.55 3.27 -0.30
CA ILE A 135 -5.18 3.76 -0.21
C ILE A 135 -5.19 5.28 -0.11
N THR A 136 -4.65 5.78 0.99
CA THR A 136 -4.48 7.21 1.23
C THR A 136 -3.01 7.59 1.20
N VAL A 137 -2.66 8.63 0.42
CA VAL A 137 -1.31 9.20 0.40
C VAL A 137 -1.33 10.58 1.03
N THR A 138 -0.62 10.76 2.14
CA THR A 138 -0.45 12.05 2.81
C THR A 138 0.87 12.65 2.39
N ILE A 139 0.82 13.73 1.60
CA ILE A 139 1.98 14.45 1.08
C ILE A 139 2.06 15.79 1.83
N PRO A 140 3.18 16.11 2.51
CA PRO A 140 3.34 17.40 3.16
C PRO A 140 3.42 18.53 2.10
N ILE A 141 2.65 19.60 2.30
CA ILE A 141 2.44 20.66 1.30
C ILE A 141 3.14 22.00 1.59
N ARG A 142 3.88 22.09 2.70
CA ARG A 142 4.86 23.12 3.10
C ARG A 142 5.29 22.88 4.55
#